data_AF-A0ABD5SPC2-F1
#
_entry.id   AF-A0ABD5SPC2-F1
#
_cell.length_a   1.000
_cell.length_b   1.000
_cell.length_c   1.000
_cell.angle_alpha   90.00
_cell.angle_beta   90.00
_cell.angle_gamma   90.00
#
_symmetry.space_group_name_H-M   'P 1'
#
loop_
_entity.id
_entity.type
_entity.pdbx_description
1 polymer ?
#
loop_
_entity_poly.entity_id
_entity_poly.type
_entity_poly.pdbx_seq_one_letter_code
_entity_poly.pdbx_strand_id
1 'polypeptide(L)'
;GDTGPDLAELTRELPPPTAAAYSALRALQRSVVRLYGLDPEYTDMEAAIETAAERDTDIALIDEPIDEIMQDLSRRLGPLTIPKTMRRMQSMGPGEYADQMELLSLPFEEITSGDDVQPAIDHLRRLLPEVAAVLIDRRDRAMAERLHALRREENDVVAVIGAGHHNGIERRLEELESANADGASTATVLIRTPARSVTRIPIR
;
A
#
# COMPACT_ATOMS: atom_id res chain seq x y z
N GLY A 1 -25.29 -13.30 4.19
CA GLY A 1 -25.54 -14.71 4.57
C GLY A 1 -24.20 -15.37 4.58
N ASP A 2 -23.62 -15.52 5.76
CA ASP A 2 -22.23 -15.94 5.97
C ASP A 2 -22.19 -17.46 6.17
N THR A 3 -21.60 -18.16 5.21
CA THR A 3 -21.23 -19.58 5.32
C THR A 3 -19.87 -19.78 4.65
N GLY A 4 -18.85 -19.14 5.21
CA GLY A 4 -17.48 -19.66 5.13
C GLY A 4 -17.22 -20.60 6.31
N PRO A 5 -16.37 -21.64 6.18
CA PRO A 5 -16.02 -22.51 7.30
C PRO A 5 -15.43 -21.69 8.46
N ASP A 6 -15.63 -22.10 9.70
CA ASP A 6 -15.04 -21.44 10.88
C ASP A 6 -13.51 -21.55 10.82
N LEU A 7 -12.89 -20.47 10.38
CA LEU A 7 -11.49 -20.38 9.97
C LEU A 7 -10.49 -20.43 11.13
N ALA A 8 -10.96 -20.23 12.36
CA ALA A 8 -10.16 -20.45 13.57
C ALA A 8 -9.98 -21.95 13.88
N GLU A 9 -10.80 -22.81 13.28
CA GLU A 9 -10.75 -24.26 13.48
C GLU A 9 -9.67 -24.91 12.58
N LEU A 10 -9.56 -24.45 11.34
CA LEU A 10 -8.55 -24.91 10.35
C LEU A 10 -7.10 -24.63 10.75
N THR A 11 -6.83 -23.55 11.49
CA THR A 11 -5.47 -23.22 11.96
C THR A 11 -5.03 -24.06 13.16
N ARG A 12 -5.96 -24.64 13.93
CA ARG A 12 -5.64 -25.53 15.08
C ARG A 12 -5.26 -26.94 14.66
N GLU A 13 -5.66 -27.39 13.47
CA GLU A 13 -5.41 -28.76 12.99
C GLU A 13 -4.07 -28.92 12.24
N LEU A 14 -3.37 -27.82 11.93
CA LEU A 14 -2.11 -27.84 11.21
C LEU A 14 -0.92 -28.00 12.17
N PRO A 15 0.14 -28.74 11.77
CA PRO A 15 1.42 -28.74 12.50
C PRO A 15 1.91 -27.30 12.79
N PRO A 16 2.57 -27.04 13.94
CA PRO A 16 2.94 -25.69 14.36
C PRO A 16 3.64 -24.82 13.29
N PRO A 17 4.65 -25.32 12.53
CA PRO A 17 5.30 -24.50 11.50
C PRO A 17 4.39 -24.19 10.30
N THR A 18 3.46 -25.08 9.94
CA THR A 18 2.49 -24.85 8.86
C THR A 18 1.37 -23.90 9.28
N ALA A 19 0.94 -23.95 10.55
CA ALA A 19 -0.02 -22.99 11.09
C ALA A 19 0.56 -21.57 11.11
N ALA A 20 1.82 -21.41 11.52
CA ALA A 20 2.53 -20.13 11.48
C ALA A 20 2.67 -19.59 10.04
N ALA A 21 3.09 -20.43 9.09
CA ALA A 21 3.22 -20.05 7.68
C ALA A 21 1.87 -19.64 7.06
N TYR A 22 0.80 -20.37 7.37
CA TYR A 22 -0.55 -20.04 6.91
C TYR A 22 -1.08 -18.74 7.52
N SER A 23 -0.82 -18.52 8.81
CA SER A 23 -1.20 -17.29 9.51
C SER A 23 -0.45 -16.09 8.94
N ALA A 24 0.84 -16.24 8.64
CA ALA A 24 1.63 -15.21 7.97
C ALA A 24 1.11 -14.89 6.55
N LEU A 25 0.69 -15.90 5.79
CA LEU A 25 0.07 -15.70 4.47
C LEU A 25 -1.27 -14.98 4.55
N ARG A 26 -2.10 -15.32 5.56
CA ARG A 26 -3.38 -14.65 5.81
C ARG A 26 -3.19 -13.21 6.28
N ALA A 27 -2.24 -12.98 7.18
CA ALA A 27 -1.80 -11.66 7.58
C ALA A 27 -1.46 -10.84 6.35
N LEU A 28 -0.52 -11.32 5.52
CA LEU A 28 -0.16 -10.70 4.24
C LEU A 28 -1.38 -10.37 3.39
N GLN A 29 -2.28 -11.34 3.17
CA GLN A 29 -3.47 -11.14 2.35
C GLN A 29 -4.33 -9.99 2.89
N ARG A 30 -4.60 -9.94 4.20
CA ARG A 30 -5.40 -8.87 4.81
C ARG A 30 -4.66 -7.53 4.83
N SER A 31 -3.34 -7.53 5.02
CA SER A 31 -2.49 -6.33 4.93
C SER A 31 -2.55 -5.73 3.53
N VAL A 32 -2.42 -6.58 2.50
CA VAL A 32 -2.51 -6.18 1.09
C VAL A 32 -3.92 -5.69 0.75
N VAL A 33 -4.98 -6.23 1.34
CA VAL A 33 -6.33 -5.68 1.11
C VAL A 33 -6.48 -4.28 1.74
N ARG A 34 -6.08 -4.12 3.01
CA ARG A 34 -6.23 -2.84 3.75
C ARG A 34 -5.31 -1.73 3.25
N LEU A 35 -4.04 -2.03 2.99
CA LEU A 35 -3.05 -1.02 2.58
C LEU A 35 -3.29 -0.46 1.18
N TYR A 36 -4.07 -1.15 0.36
CA TYR A 36 -4.43 -0.67 -0.96
C TYR A 36 -5.78 0.04 -0.98
N GLY A 37 -6.44 0.19 0.17
CA GLY A 37 -7.80 0.70 0.22
C GLY A 37 -8.75 -0.15 -0.63
N LEU A 38 -8.44 -1.44 -0.86
CA LEU A 38 -9.31 -2.38 -1.55
C LEU A 38 -10.41 -2.89 -0.60
N ASP A 39 -10.94 -1.99 0.24
CA ASP A 39 -12.20 -2.27 0.88
C ASP A 39 -13.24 -2.36 -0.24
N PRO A 40 -13.94 -3.49 -0.39
CA PRO A 40 -14.80 -3.75 -1.55
C PRO A 40 -16.04 -2.85 -1.62
N GLU A 41 -16.21 -1.90 -0.69
CA GLU A 41 -17.40 -1.06 -0.57
C GLU A 41 -17.15 0.42 -0.91
N TYR A 42 -16.02 1.05 -0.55
CA TYR A 42 -15.66 2.45 -0.92
C TYR A 42 -14.16 2.73 -0.66
N THR A 43 -13.47 3.42 -1.59
CA THR A 43 -12.05 3.83 -1.41
C THR A 43 -11.91 5.35 -1.22
N ASP A 44 -10.89 5.81 -0.47
CA ASP A 44 -10.61 7.25 -0.28
C ASP A 44 -10.46 7.98 -1.62
N MET A 45 -9.85 7.32 -2.61
CA MET A 45 -9.61 7.87 -3.95
C MET A 45 -10.89 7.95 -4.79
N GLU A 46 -11.78 6.97 -4.67
CA GLU A 46 -13.09 7.00 -5.33
C GLU A 46 -13.94 8.14 -4.77
N ALA A 47 -13.99 8.30 -3.45
CA ALA A 47 -14.66 9.42 -2.80
C ALA A 47 -14.10 10.78 -3.24
N ALA A 48 -12.78 10.88 -3.44
CA ALA A 48 -12.14 12.08 -3.97
C ALA A 48 -12.59 12.40 -5.41
N ILE A 49 -12.65 11.38 -6.28
CA ILE A 49 -13.10 11.52 -7.66
C ILE A 49 -14.56 11.97 -7.71
N GLU A 50 -15.42 11.38 -6.88
CA GLU A 50 -16.83 11.77 -6.77
C GLU A 50 -16.98 13.20 -6.28
N THR A 51 -16.27 13.58 -5.23
CA THR A 51 -16.29 14.94 -4.67
C THR A 51 -15.80 15.98 -5.69
N ALA A 52 -14.74 15.67 -6.43
CA ALA A 52 -14.23 16.55 -7.48
C ALA A 52 -15.24 16.72 -8.62
N ALA A 53 -15.95 15.65 -9.00
CA ALA A 53 -17.04 15.71 -9.98
C ALA A 53 -18.21 16.59 -9.51
N GLU A 54 -18.61 16.48 -8.24
CA GLU A 54 -19.67 17.32 -7.67
C GLU A 54 -19.32 18.81 -7.62
N ARG A 55 -18.02 19.11 -7.50
CA ARG A 55 -17.50 20.48 -7.40
C ARG A 55 -16.95 21.05 -8.70
N ASP A 56 -17.09 20.32 -9.82
CA ASP A 56 -16.55 20.71 -11.13
C ASP A 56 -15.05 21.08 -11.05
N THR A 57 -14.29 20.25 -10.34
CA THR A 57 -12.86 20.45 -10.09
C THR A 57 -12.04 19.41 -10.85
N ASP A 58 -10.98 19.86 -11.52
CA ASP A 58 -10.07 18.95 -12.21
C ASP A 58 -9.35 18.01 -11.24
N ILE A 59 -9.10 16.78 -11.72
CA ILE A 59 -8.43 15.73 -10.96
C ILE A 59 -7.06 15.48 -11.57
N ALA A 60 -6.01 15.59 -10.76
CA ALA A 60 -4.67 15.17 -11.12
C ALA A 60 -4.41 13.76 -10.58
N LEU A 61 -4.16 12.79 -11.47
CA LEU A 61 -3.83 11.43 -11.06
C LEU A 61 -2.35 11.36 -10.65
N ILE A 62 -2.12 11.25 -9.35
CA ILE A 62 -0.77 11.25 -8.76
C ILE A 62 -0.24 9.86 -8.40
N ASP A 63 -1.08 8.84 -8.33
CA ASP A 63 -0.64 7.46 -8.05
C ASP A 63 -0.33 6.70 -9.35
N GLU A 64 0.42 5.60 -9.22
CA GLU A 64 0.72 4.70 -10.33
C GLU A 64 -0.46 3.76 -10.64
N PRO A 65 -0.64 3.37 -11.92
CA PRO A 65 -1.63 2.38 -12.30
C PRO A 65 -1.42 1.05 -11.57
N ILE A 66 -2.48 0.51 -10.99
CA ILE A 66 -2.42 -0.68 -10.15
C ILE A 66 -1.91 -1.92 -10.92
N ASP A 67 -2.20 -2.00 -12.22
CA ASP A 67 -1.74 -3.06 -13.09
C ASP A 67 -0.21 -3.08 -13.23
N GLU A 68 0.42 -1.91 -13.33
CA GLU A 68 1.88 -1.78 -13.37
C GLU A 68 2.53 -2.16 -12.02
N ILE A 69 1.88 -1.78 -10.92
CA ILE A 69 2.31 -2.14 -9.56
C ILE A 69 2.25 -3.66 -9.37
N MET A 70 1.13 -4.30 -9.76
CA MET A 70 0.94 -5.74 -9.64
C MET A 70 1.87 -6.52 -10.58
N GLN A 71 2.13 -6.01 -11.77
CA GLN A 71 3.09 -6.60 -12.69
C GLN A 71 4.51 -6.53 -12.12
N ASP A 72 4.90 -5.43 -11.48
CA ASP A 72 6.22 -5.34 -10.85
C ASP A 72 6.34 -6.27 -9.63
N LEU A 73 5.31 -6.28 -8.78
CA LEU A 73 5.25 -7.19 -7.65
C LEU A 73 5.40 -8.65 -8.10
N SER A 74 4.67 -9.07 -9.13
CA SER A 74 4.75 -10.45 -9.63
C SER A 74 6.13 -10.80 -10.20
N ARG A 75 6.81 -9.84 -10.84
CA ARG A 75 8.21 -10.04 -11.29
C ARG A 75 9.17 -10.18 -10.10
N ARG A 76 9.01 -9.37 -9.06
CA ARG A 76 9.84 -9.45 -7.84
C ARG A 76 9.58 -10.71 -7.02
N LEU A 77 8.33 -11.18 -7.00
CA LEU A 77 7.92 -12.43 -6.35
C LEU A 77 7.94 -13.64 -7.28
N GLY A 78 8.66 -13.56 -8.39
CA GLY A 78 8.73 -14.61 -9.41
C GLY A 78 9.26 -15.96 -8.90
N PRO A 79 9.34 -16.97 -9.79
CA PRO A 79 9.65 -18.36 -9.40
C PRO A 79 11.01 -18.55 -8.71
N LEU A 80 11.92 -17.58 -8.86
CA LEU A 80 13.23 -17.59 -8.21
C LEU A 80 13.21 -17.07 -6.77
N THR A 81 12.14 -16.41 -6.32
CA THR A 81 12.08 -15.79 -5.01
C THR A 81 11.97 -16.83 -3.90
N ILE A 82 11.16 -17.88 -4.08
CA ILE A 82 11.04 -18.99 -3.12
C ILE A 82 12.40 -19.67 -2.84
N PRO A 83 13.16 -20.15 -3.85
CA PRO A 83 14.47 -20.75 -3.59
C PRO A 83 15.48 -19.76 -3.02
N LYS A 84 15.43 -18.47 -3.37
CA LYS A 84 16.29 -17.43 -2.76
C LYS A 84 15.98 -17.24 -1.28
N THR A 85 14.71 -17.10 -0.92
CA THR A 85 14.28 -16.94 0.48
C THR A 85 14.64 -18.17 1.30
N MET A 86 14.43 -19.37 0.77
CA MET A 86 14.79 -20.61 1.47
C MET A 86 16.30 -20.74 1.68
N ARG A 87 17.11 -20.38 0.68
CA ARG A 87 18.57 -20.33 0.82
C ARG A 87 19.02 -19.31 1.87
N ARG A 88 18.38 -18.13 1.90
CA ARG A 88 18.64 -17.10 2.92
C ARG A 88 18.34 -17.61 4.33
N MET A 89 17.22 -18.29 4.49
CA MET A 89 16.81 -18.85 5.78
C MET A 89 17.72 -19.99 6.26
N GLN A 90 18.23 -20.81 5.33
CA GLN A 90 19.23 -21.84 5.66
C GLN A 90 20.59 -21.27 6.07
N SER A 91 20.92 -20.04 5.65
CA SER A 91 22.16 -19.36 6.05
C SER A 91 22.07 -18.57 7.35
N MET A 92 20.87 -18.47 7.96
CA MET A 92 20.66 -17.71 9.20
C MET A 92 21.21 -18.42 10.43
N GLY A 93 21.73 -17.63 11.37
CA GLY A 93 22.09 -18.13 12.70
C GLY A 93 20.86 -18.45 13.55
N PRO A 94 21.01 -19.18 14.67
CA PRO A 94 19.89 -19.52 15.57
C PRO A 94 19.13 -18.30 16.10
N GLY A 95 19.83 -17.20 16.39
CA GLY A 95 19.21 -15.95 16.85
C GLY A 95 18.39 -15.27 15.76
N GLU A 96 18.97 -15.09 14.56
CA GLU A 96 18.26 -14.49 13.41
C GLU A 96 17.04 -15.32 12.99
N TYR A 97 17.14 -16.64 13.09
CA TYR A 97 16.03 -17.54 12.83
C TYR A 97 14.91 -17.36 13.86
N ALA A 98 15.25 -17.25 15.14
CA ALA A 98 14.28 -17.02 16.21
C ALA A 98 13.57 -15.67 16.03
N ASP A 99 14.31 -14.59 15.77
CA ASP A 99 13.76 -13.25 15.50
C ASP A 99 12.80 -13.29 14.29
N GLN A 100 13.16 -14.03 13.24
CA GLN A 100 12.32 -14.17 12.06
C GLN A 100 11.06 -15.00 12.32
N MET A 101 11.12 -16.02 13.18
CA MET A 101 9.95 -16.79 13.60
C MET A 101 9.03 -15.98 14.51
N GLU A 102 9.58 -15.19 15.42
CA GLU A 102 8.81 -14.27 16.26
C GLU A 102 8.07 -13.25 15.38
N LEU A 103 8.78 -12.63 14.44
CA LEU A 103 8.19 -11.67 13.52
C LEU A 103 7.05 -12.28 12.67
N LEU A 104 7.18 -13.54 12.23
CA LEU A 104 6.11 -14.25 11.51
C LEU A 104 4.93 -14.66 12.41
N SER A 105 5.15 -14.77 13.71
CA SER A 105 4.15 -15.22 14.68
C SER A 105 3.32 -14.06 15.26
N LEU A 106 3.78 -12.81 15.12
CA LEU A 106 3.05 -11.63 15.56
C LEU A 106 1.74 -11.49 14.75
N PRO A 107 0.57 -11.53 15.40
CA PRO A 107 -0.71 -11.34 14.74
C PRO A 107 -0.79 -9.96 14.11
N PHE A 108 -1.14 -9.90 12.82
CA PHE A 108 -1.26 -8.61 12.13
C PHE A 108 -2.37 -7.74 12.72
N GLU A 109 -3.41 -8.34 13.29
CA GLU A 109 -4.50 -7.65 13.99
C GLU A 109 -4.02 -6.87 15.22
N GLU A 110 -3.03 -7.39 15.96
CA GLU A 110 -2.46 -6.70 17.13
C GLU A 110 -1.68 -5.46 16.70
N ILE A 111 -1.02 -5.54 15.54
CA ILE A 111 -0.24 -4.45 14.94
C ILE A 111 -1.15 -3.34 14.37
N THR A 112 -2.38 -3.69 13.96
CA THR A 112 -3.37 -2.74 13.39
C THR A 112 -4.47 -2.35 14.36
N SER A 113 -4.29 -2.52 15.67
CA SER A 113 -5.36 -2.37 16.66
C SER A 113 -5.76 -0.90 16.96
N GLY A 114 -5.27 0.08 16.20
CA GLY A 114 -5.64 1.49 16.30
C GLY A 114 -5.75 2.18 14.93
N ASP A 115 -6.12 3.47 14.93
CA ASP A 115 -6.27 4.31 13.72
C ASP A 115 -4.94 4.56 12.98
N ASP A 116 -3.80 4.14 13.57
CA ASP A 116 -2.48 4.26 12.99
C ASP A 116 -2.07 2.99 12.22
N VAL A 117 -1.91 3.12 10.91
CA VAL A 117 -1.50 2.04 10.00
C VAL A 117 0.02 1.85 9.92
N GLN A 118 0.81 2.77 10.48
CA GLN A 118 2.27 2.75 10.36
C GLN A 118 2.95 1.54 11.00
N PRO A 119 2.55 1.06 12.20
CA PRO A 119 3.12 -0.16 12.77
C PRO A 119 2.99 -1.36 11.83
N ALA A 120 1.87 -1.43 11.10
CA ALA A 120 1.57 -2.49 10.14
C ALA A 120 2.47 -2.43 8.91
N ILE A 121 2.71 -1.22 8.41
CA ILE A 121 3.64 -0.95 7.32
C ILE A 121 5.07 -1.32 7.71
N ASP A 122 5.51 -0.91 8.89
CA ASP A 122 6.86 -1.20 9.37
C ASP A 122 7.08 -2.69 9.60
N HIS A 123 6.06 -3.38 10.11
CA HIS A 123 6.09 -4.83 10.22
C HIS A 123 6.16 -5.51 8.85
N LEU A 124 5.39 -5.04 7.87
CA LEU A 124 5.47 -5.52 6.49
C LEU A 124 6.86 -5.28 5.88
N ARG A 125 7.47 -4.12 6.10
CA ARG A 125 8.85 -3.81 5.63
C ARG A 125 9.88 -4.79 6.19
N ARG A 126 9.74 -5.17 7.47
CA ARG A 126 10.64 -6.14 8.12
C ARG A 126 10.43 -7.56 7.60
N LEU A 127 9.18 -7.99 7.44
CA LEU A 127 8.85 -9.33 6.98
C LEU A 127 9.14 -9.53 5.49
N LEU A 128 8.69 -8.58 4.67
CA LEU A 128 8.62 -8.70 3.23
C LEU A 128 9.07 -7.39 2.57
N PRO A 129 10.37 -7.08 2.64
CA PRO A 129 10.91 -5.82 2.15
C PRO A 129 10.62 -5.60 0.66
N GLU A 130 10.66 -6.66 -0.16
CA GLU A 130 10.34 -6.56 -1.59
C GLU A 130 8.88 -6.19 -1.86
N VAL A 131 7.98 -6.62 -0.98
CA VAL A 131 6.55 -6.32 -1.07
C VAL A 131 6.34 -4.85 -0.67
N ALA A 132 6.86 -4.43 0.48
CA ALA A 132 6.76 -3.04 0.92
C ALA A 132 7.40 -2.06 -0.07
N ALA A 133 8.54 -2.41 -0.67
CA ALA A 133 9.23 -1.57 -1.64
C ALA A 133 8.39 -1.26 -2.90
N VAL A 134 7.56 -2.21 -3.36
CA VAL A 134 6.71 -2.01 -4.54
C VAL A 134 5.40 -1.34 -4.16
N LEU A 135 4.80 -1.76 -3.06
CA LEU A 135 3.41 -1.42 -2.72
C LEU A 135 3.28 -0.14 -1.91
N ILE A 136 4.38 0.30 -1.31
CA ILE A 136 4.44 1.47 -0.45
C ILE A 136 5.51 2.40 -1.02
N ASP A 137 6.79 2.05 -0.90
CA ASP A 137 7.87 3.00 -1.12
C ASP A 137 7.95 3.50 -2.57
N ARG A 138 7.70 2.63 -3.55
CA ARG A 138 7.61 3.01 -4.97
C ARG A 138 6.47 4.00 -5.22
N ARG A 139 5.29 3.71 -4.68
CA ARG A 139 4.08 4.54 -4.86
C ARG A 139 4.23 5.87 -4.15
N ASP A 140 4.75 5.88 -2.91
CA ASP A 140 5.09 7.10 -2.16
C ASP A 140 6.00 8.01 -2.98
N ARG A 141 7.05 7.43 -3.57
CA ARG A 141 7.99 8.16 -4.42
C ARG A 141 7.30 8.77 -5.63
N ALA A 142 6.51 7.97 -6.35
CA ALA A 142 5.82 8.44 -7.55
C ALA A 142 4.79 9.55 -7.23
N MET A 143 4.02 9.39 -6.16
CA MET A 143 3.07 10.41 -5.68
C MET A 143 3.77 11.70 -5.27
N ALA A 144 4.84 11.62 -4.48
CA ALA A 144 5.62 12.78 -4.08
C ALA A 144 6.26 13.51 -5.27
N GLU A 145 6.83 12.76 -6.23
CA GLU A 145 7.43 13.33 -7.45
C GLU A 145 6.39 14.07 -8.31
N ARG A 146 5.18 13.54 -8.43
CA ARG A 146 4.06 14.18 -9.15
C ARG A 146 3.48 15.38 -8.39
N LEU A 147 3.33 15.31 -7.07
CA LEU A 147 2.91 16.44 -6.25
C LEU A 147 3.92 17.59 -6.31
N HIS A 148 5.21 17.27 -6.25
CA HIS A 148 6.27 18.24 -6.41
C HIS A 148 6.26 18.89 -7.80
N ALA A 149 5.98 18.11 -8.87
CA ALA A 149 5.83 18.63 -10.22
C ALA A 149 4.65 19.63 -10.33
N LEU A 150 3.47 19.25 -9.82
CA LEU A 150 2.28 20.11 -9.82
C LEU A 150 2.55 21.45 -9.14
N ARG A 151 3.22 21.43 -7.99
CA ARG A 151 3.59 22.65 -7.25
C ARG A 151 4.56 23.54 -8.04
N ARG A 152 5.52 22.94 -8.76
CA ARG A 152 6.47 23.69 -9.61
C ARG A 152 5.80 24.33 -10.82
N GLU A 153 4.70 23.75 -11.28
CA GLU A 153 3.82 24.31 -12.31
C GLU A 153 2.82 25.34 -11.72
N GLU A 154 3.03 25.78 -10.48
CA GLU A 154 2.22 26.79 -9.77
C GLU A 154 0.76 26.36 -9.53
N ASN A 155 0.47 25.06 -9.54
CA ASN A 155 -0.85 24.55 -9.15
C ASN A 155 -1.00 24.54 -7.62
N ASP A 156 -2.16 25.01 -7.14
CA ASP A 156 -2.61 24.81 -5.76
C ASP A 156 -3.52 23.59 -5.71
N VAL A 157 -3.11 22.55 -5.00
CA VAL A 157 -3.74 21.22 -5.04
C VAL A 157 -4.01 20.67 -3.66
N VAL A 158 -5.11 19.94 -3.52
CA VAL A 158 -5.42 19.13 -2.34
C VAL A 158 -5.21 17.67 -2.71
N ALA A 159 -4.24 17.02 -2.06
CA ALA A 159 -3.95 15.60 -2.28
C ALA A 159 -4.83 14.73 -1.38
N VAL A 160 -5.59 13.81 -1.98
CA VAL A 160 -6.28 12.75 -1.25
C VAL A 160 -5.50 11.46 -1.43
N ILE A 161 -4.99 10.93 -0.32
CA ILE A 161 -4.09 9.76 -0.28
C ILE A 161 -4.54 8.81 0.82
N GLY A 162 -4.26 7.52 0.66
CA GLY A 162 -4.50 6.56 1.74
C GLY A 162 -3.58 6.82 2.93
N ALA A 163 -4.08 6.62 4.15
CA ALA A 163 -3.37 6.92 5.40
C ALA A 163 -1.96 6.28 5.49
N GLY A 164 -1.75 5.14 4.83
CA GLY A 164 -0.46 4.45 4.79
C GLY A 164 0.65 5.22 4.08
N HIS A 165 0.30 6.10 3.15
CA HIS A 165 1.24 6.81 2.29
C HIS A 165 1.68 8.16 2.85
N HIS A 166 0.95 8.70 3.84
CA HIS A 166 1.17 10.05 4.38
C HIS A 166 2.64 10.32 4.76
N ASN A 167 3.20 9.53 5.69
CA ASN A 167 4.55 9.74 6.19
C ASN A 167 5.64 9.49 5.13
N GLY A 168 5.35 8.63 4.16
CA GLY A 168 6.27 8.32 3.07
C GLY A 168 6.36 9.46 2.06
N ILE A 169 5.21 10.04 1.70
CA ILE A 169 5.10 11.18 0.80
C ILE A 169 5.69 12.43 1.45
N GLU A 170 5.36 12.72 2.71
CA GLU A 170 5.87 13.90 3.44
C GLU A 170 7.40 13.94 3.44
N ARG A 171 8.05 12.87 3.92
CA ARG A 171 9.52 12.74 3.90
C ARG A 171 10.10 12.92 2.51
N ARG A 172 9.44 12.35 1.48
CA ARG A 172 9.94 12.43 0.11
C ARG A 172 9.82 13.83 -0.47
N LEU A 173 8.75 14.56 -0.12
CA LEU A 173 8.61 15.97 -0.50
C LEU A 173 9.69 16.83 0.16
N GLU A 174 9.97 16.62 1.44
CA GLU A 174 11.06 17.32 2.15
C GLU A 174 12.43 17.06 1.51
N GLU A 175 12.71 15.81 1.11
CA GLU A 175 13.93 15.45 0.36
C GLU A 175 14.03 16.18 -0.98
N LEU A 176 12.92 16.24 -1.73
CA LEU A 176 12.86 16.91 -3.04
C LEU A 176 13.05 18.43 -2.91
N GLU A 177 12.44 19.04 -1.90
CA GLU A 177 12.60 20.47 -1.60
C GLU A 177 14.02 20.80 -1.15
N SER A 178 14.60 19.97 -0.28
CA SER A 178 15.96 20.16 0.23
C SER A 178 17.03 19.96 -0.85
N ALA A 179 16.77 19.08 -1.81
CA ALA A 179 17.71 18.75 -2.87
C ALA A 179 17.89 19.87 -3.91
N ASN A 180 17.05 20.93 -3.91
CA ASN A 180 17.09 22.03 -4.90
C ASN A 180 17.38 21.50 -6.31
N ALA A 181 16.72 20.41 -6.71
CA ALA A 181 16.98 19.82 -8.01
C ALA A 181 16.41 20.75 -9.08
N ASP A 182 17.27 21.62 -9.60
CA ASP A 182 17.09 22.36 -10.85
C ASP A 182 16.88 21.43 -12.06
N GLY A 183 17.00 20.10 -11.88
CA GLY A 183 16.46 19.12 -12.80
C GLY A 183 14.94 19.16 -12.76
N ALA A 184 14.32 19.56 -13.88
CA ALA A 184 12.89 19.48 -14.09
C ALA A 184 12.37 18.12 -13.58
N SER A 185 11.40 18.14 -12.65
CA SER A 185 10.63 16.93 -12.37
C SER A 185 9.98 16.55 -13.70
N THR A 186 10.44 15.46 -14.31
CA THR A 186 9.93 14.93 -15.57
C THR A 186 8.62 14.17 -15.39
N ALA A 187 8.08 14.19 -14.16
CA ALA A 187 6.85 13.49 -13.83
C ALA A 187 5.66 14.21 -14.48
N THR A 188 5.27 13.75 -15.66
CA THR A 188 4.03 14.17 -16.30
C THR A 188 2.85 13.75 -15.44
N VAL A 189 2.05 14.72 -15.01
CA VAL A 189 0.84 14.46 -14.22
C VAL A 189 -0.38 14.51 -15.12
N LEU A 190 -1.20 13.47 -15.01
CA LEU A 190 -2.38 13.34 -15.85
C LEU A 190 -3.54 14.11 -15.23
N ILE A 191 -3.86 15.27 -15.80
CA ILE A 191 -5.02 16.06 -15.39
C ILE A 191 -6.25 15.63 -16.19
N ARG A 192 -7.38 15.48 -15.51
CA ARG A 192 -8.67 15.04 -16.04
C ARG A 192 -9.79 15.89 -15.47
N THR A 193 -10.63 16.42 -16.35
CA THR A 193 -11.91 16.99 -15.93
C THR A 193 -12.90 15.84 -15.72
N PRO A 194 -13.50 15.71 -14.52
CA PRO A 194 -14.44 14.63 -14.24
C PRO A 194 -15.69 14.74 -15.12
N ALA A 195 -16.02 13.66 -15.83
CA ALA A 195 -17.18 13.58 -16.70
C ALA A 195 -18.34 12.84 -16.00
N ARG A 196 -19.16 13.53 -15.21
CA ARG A 196 -20.50 13.02 -14.83
C ARG A 196 -21.54 14.13 -14.76
N SER A 197 -22.74 13.82 -15.27
CA SER A 197 -23.96 14.57 -14.98
C SER A 197 -24.52 14.09 -13.64
N VAL A 198 -24.40 14.93 -12.60
CA VAL A 198 -24.99 14.63 -11.30
C VAL A 198 -26.51 14.73 -11.43
N THR A 199 -27.21 13.60 -11.51
CA THR A 199 -28.67 13.57 -11.39
C THR A 199 -29.00 13.75 -9.91
N ARG A 200 -29.22 14.99 -9.47
CA ARG A 200 -29.74 15.27 -8.12
C ARG A 200 -31.13 14.63 -7.99
N ILE A 201 -31.24 13.58 -7.18
CA ILE A 201 -32.55 13.10 -6.72
C ILE A 201 -33.01 14.09 -5.64
N PRO A 202 -34.10 14.85 -5.85
CA PRO A 202 -34.58 15.79 -4.85
C PRO A 202 -35.06 15.01 -3.63
N ILE A 203 -34.46 15.28 -2.49
CA ILE A 203 -34.97 14.85 -1.19
C ILE A 203 -36.15 15.80 -0.88
N ARG A 204 -37.37 15.27 -0.88
CA ARG A 204 -38.58 15.96 -0.43
C ARG A 204 -38.77 15.75 1.07
#